data_AF-A0A7W0X4Z7-F1
#
_entry.id   AF-A0A7W0X4Z7-F1
#
_cell.length_a   1.000
_cell.length_b   1.000
_cell.length_c   1.000
_cell.angle_alpha   90.00
_cell.angle_beta   90.00
_cell.angle_gamma   90.00
#
_symmetry.space_group_name_H-M   'P 1'
#
loop_
_entity.id
_entity.type
_entity.pdbx_description
1 polymer ?
#
loop_
_entity_poly.entity_id
_entity_poly.type
_entity_poly.pdbx_seq_one_letter_code
_entity_poly.pdbx_strand_id
1 'polypeptide(L)'
;DSRHAAMATLTGKRIVDMVWEDLKPADFLSADSFHNGVTAVLAIGGSTNAVIHLLAMGRRAGIALDLDAFDALARKTPLIANIRPSGNYLMEDLYYAGGLRAVLNNLRSLLKPDAQTVNGKTLGENFAGAKIFNDDVIRSLDRALVPSDSLAVLRGNLAPDGAVIKPPAAETQLHRHKGRAVVFADYNDMAARIDAPDLPVTKDSVIVLKHAGPLGGPGMPEWGQLPIPKKLLAQGVRDMVRISDARMSGTSYGACVLHVAPESWIGGPLALVEDGDTIELDVPARTLTLHVTEAELARRRAAWQRPAPRYARGYGALFAQHITQANDGCDFDFLEAGRKIEDPEIH
;
A
#
# COMPACT_ATOMS: atom_id res chain seq x y z
N ASP A 1 7.63 -27.51 2.02
CA ASP A 1 7.02 -28.09 3.23
C ASP A 1 5.89 -29.05 2.84
N SER A 2 5.86 -30.27 3.38
CA SER A 2 4.82 -31.29 3.06
C SER A 2 3.42 -30.92 3.56
N ARG A 3 3.31 -30.05 4.58
CA ARG A 3 2.04 -29.57 5.15
C ARG A 3 1.26 -28.72 4.15
N HIS A 4 1.93 -28.09 3.18
CA HIS A 4 1.24 -27.32 2.13
C HIS A 4 0.36 -28.22 1.25
N ALA A 5 0.89 -29.38 0.82
CA ALA A 5 0.11 -30.34 0.04
C ALA A 5 -1.05 -30.93 0.87
N ALA A 6 -0.82 -31.20 2.16
CA ALA A 6 -1.90 -31.63 3.06
C ALA A 6 -3.00 -30.56 3.20
N MET A 7 -2.63 -29.28 3.35
CA MET A 7 -3.56 -28.15 3.39
C MET A 7 -4.36 -28.03 2.10
N ALA A 8 -3.73 -28.21 0.93
CA ALA A 8 -4.43 -28.21 -0.36
C ALA A 8 -5.49 -29.31 -0.46
N THR A 9 -5.15 -30.53 -0.02
CA THR A 9 -6.11 -31.66 0.05
C THR A 9 -7.29 -31.35 0.98
N LEU A 10 -7.03 -30.75 2.15
CA LEU A 10 -8.09 -30.35 3.09
C LEU A 10 -8.96 -29.22 2.54
N THR A 11 -8.37 -28.29 1.79
CA THR A 11 -9.10 -27.21 1.10
C THR A 11 -10.05 -27.79 0.05
N GLY A 12 -9.59 -28.79 -0.73
CA GLY A 12 -10.43 -29.50 -1.70
C GLY A 12 -11.62 -30.23 -1.06
N LYS A 13 -11.46 -30.79 0.14
CA LYS A 13 -12.59 -31.33 0.90
C LYS A 13 -13.52 -30.21 1.36
N ARG A 14 -12.96 -29.14 1.93
CA ARG A 14 -13.75 -28.07 2.53
C ARG A 14 -14.62 -27.34 1.51
N ILE A 15 -14.13 -27.10 0.29
CA ILE A 15 -14.95 -26.42 -0.73
C ILE A 15 -16.19 -27.23 -1.13
N VAL A 16 -16.12 -28.57 -1.09
CA VAL A 16 -17.30 -29.42 -1.33
C VAL A 16 -18.33 -29.22 -0.21
N ASP A 17 -17.89 -29.21 1.05
CA ASP A 17 -18.78 -28.96 2.19
C ASP A 17 -19.42 -27.57 2.12
N MET A 18 -18.65 -26.54 1.75
CA MET A 18 -19.15 -25.17 1.58
C MET A 18 -20.26 -25.06 0.53
N VAL A 19 -20.22 -25.87 -0.53
CA VAL A 19 -21.29 -25.91 -1.54
C VAL A 19 -22.58 -26.48 -0.93
N TRP A 20 -22.49 -27.52 -0.10
CA TRP A 20 -23.66 -28.08 0.57
C TRP A 20 -24.25 -27.17 1.66
N GLU A 21 -23.39 -26.38 2.32
CA GLU A 21 -23.78 -25.39 3.32
C GLU A 21 -24.28 -24.07 2.70
N ASP A 22 -24.16 -23.90 1.38
CA ASP A 22 -24.38 -22.64 0.67
C ASP A 22 -23.55 -21.46 1.24
N LEU A 23 -22.33 -21.76 1.75
CA LEU A 23 -21.44 -20.78 2.37
C LEU A 23 -20.71 -19.94 1.31
N LYS A 24 -21.15 -18.70 1.13
CA LYS A 24 -20.67 -17.75 0.13
C LYS A 24 -19.66 -16.76 0.72
N PRO A 25 -18.82 -16.12 -0.11
CA PRO A 25 -17.97 -15.02 0.31
C PRO A 25 -18.70 -13.92 1.09
N ALA A 26 -19.94 -13.58 0.71
CA ALA A 26 -20.75 -12.58 1.41
C ALA A 26 -21.08 -12.96 2.87
N ASP A 27 -20.98 -14.24 3.25
CA ASP A 27 -21.27 -14.70 4.61
C ASP A 27 -20.07 -14.53 5.56
N PHE A 28 -18.86 -14.33 5.03
CA PHE A 28 -17.63 -14.20 5.83
C PHE A 28 -16.73 -13.01 5.44
N LEU A 29 -17.00 -12.31 4.34
CA LEU A 29 -16.42 -11.01 4.02
C LEU A 29 -17.29 -9.92 4.64
N SER A 30 -16.93 -9.48 5.83
CA SER A 30 -17.64 -8.48 6.63
C SER A 30 -16.71 -7.35 7.07
N ALA A 31 -17.27 -6.25 7.60
CA ALA A 31 -16.47 -5.17 8.17
C ALA A 31 -15.44 -5.69 9.21
N ASP A 32 -15.83 -6.68 10.02
CA ASP A 32 -14.95 -7.33 10.98
C ASP A 32 -13.82 -8.13 10.33
N SER A 33 -14.08 -8.86 9.24
CA SER A 33 -13.02 -9.58 8.52
C SER A 33 -12.03 -8.62 7.86
N PHE A 34 -12.50 -7.49 7.32
CA PHE A 34 -11.63 -6.45 6.76
C PHE A 34 -10.80 -5.76 7.85
N HIS A 35 -11.41 -5.40 8.99
CA HIS A 35 -10.69 -4.90 10.18
C HIS A 35 -9.55 -5.87 10.58
N ASN A 36 -9.86 -7.16 10.64
CA ASN A 36 -8.87 -8.20 10.97
C ASN A 36 -7.77 -8.31 9.92
N GLY A 37 -8.12 -8.26 8.63
CA GLY A 37 -7.17 -8.32 7.52
C GLY A 37 -6.19 -7.15 7.56
N VAL A 38 -6.69 -5.92 7.75
CA VAL A 38 -5.87 -4.72 7.89
C VAL A 38 -4.96 -4.81 9.11
N THR A 39 -5.51 -5.19 10.28
CA THR A 39 -4.74 -5.36 11.52
C THR A 39 -3.63 -6.41 11.34
N ALA A 40 -3.92 -7.53 10.68
CA ALA A 40 -2.93 -8.57 10.42
C ALA A 40 -1.80 -8.07 9.49
N VAL A 41 -2.15 -7.40 8.39
CA VAL A 41 -1.17 -6.81 7.45
C VAL A 41 -0.25 -5.82 8.15
N LEU A 42 -0.81 -4.93 8.99
CA LEU A 42 -0.05 -3.95 9.74
C LEU A 42 0.90 -4.61 10.74
N ALA A 43 0.42 -5.64 11.46
CA ALA A 43 1.20 -6.32 12.48
C ALA A 43 2.35 -7.17 11.94
N ILE A 44 2.29 -7.56 10.66
CA ILE A 44 3.38 -8.25 9.97
C ILE A 44 4.26 -7.32 9.13
N GLY A 45 3.95 -6.03 9.06
CA GLY A 45 4.68 -5.06 8.23
C GLY A 45 4.50 -5.34 6.74
N GLY A 46 3.28 -5.73 6.36
CA GLY A 46 2.93 -6.15 5.01
C GLY A 46 3.13 -5.07 3.94
N SER A 47 3.00 -5.48 2.69
CA SER A 47 3.17 -4.59 1.54
C SER A 47 2.17 -3.43 1.54
N THR A 48 2.60 -2.26 1.09
CA THR A 48 1.68 -1.11 0.84
C THR A 48 0.64 -1.46 -0.23
N ASN A 49 0.93 -2.39 -1.15
CA ASN A 49 -0.04 -2.89 -2.13
C ASN A 49 -1.28 -3.53 -1.47
N ALA A 50 -1.17 -4.02 -0.23
CA ALA A 50 -2.30 -4.56 0.50
C ALA A 50 -3.39 -3.50 0.75
N VAL A 51 -3.02 -2.21 0.81
CA VAL A 51 -3.99 -1.10 0.89
C VAL A 51 -4.89 -1.11 -0.34
N ILE A 52 -4.30 -1.05 -1.54
CA ILE A 52 -5.03 -1.08 -2.82
C ILE A 52 -5.94 -2.32 -2.90
N HIS A 53 -5.39 -3.50 -2.60
CA HIS A 53 -6.14 -4.75 -2.72
C HIS A 53 -7.28 -4.87 -1.70
N LEU A 54 -7.07 -4.48 -0.44
CA LEU A 54 -8.13 -4.56 0.58
C LEU A 54 -9.23 -3.53 0.33
N LEU A 55 -8.90 -2.33 -0.17
CA LEU A 55 -9.89 -1.34 -0.60
C LEU A 55 -10.74 -1.87 -1.76
N ALA A 56 -10.12 -2.43 -2.81
CA ALA A 56 -10.83 -3.02 -3.93
C ALA A 56 -11.74 -4.18 -3.47
N MET A 57 -11.20 -5.11 -2.67
CA MET A 57 -11.98 -6.21 -2.12
C MET A 57 -13.15 -5.71 -1.25
N GLY A 58 -12.94 -4.66 -0.45
CA GLY A 58 -13.97 -4.03 0.37
C GLY A 58 -15.11 -3.50 -0.49
N ARG A 59 -14.79 -2.72 -1.53
CA ARG A 59 -15.76 -2.20 -2.49
C ARG A 59 -16.55 -3.30 -3.20
N ARG A 60 -15.90 -4.39 -3.62
CA ARG A 60 -16.58 -5.57 -4.22
C ARG A 60 -17.52 -6.26 -3.24
N ALA A 61 -17.16 -6.29 -1.96
CA ALA A 61 -17.97 -6.89 -0.90
C ALA A 61 -19.05 -5.92 -0.36
N GLY A 62 -19.13 -4.68 -0.86
CA GLY A 62 -20.02 -3.65 -0.32
C GLY A 62 -19.64 -3.19 1.10
N ILE A 63 -18.37 -3.38 1.50
CA ILE A 63 -17.84 -2.99 2.79
C ILE A 63 -17.11 -1.65 2.66
N ALA A 64 -17.53 -0.69 3.47
CA ALA A 64 -16.85 0.60 3.58
C ALA A 64 -15.49 0.44 4.28
N LEU A 65 -14.42 0.41 3.48
CA LEU A 65 -13.04 0.50 3.93
C LEU A 65 -12.38 1.60 3.10
N ASP A 66 -11.83 2.61 3.77
CA ASP A 66 -11.12 3.72 3.15
C ASP A 66 -9.71 3.89 3.76
N LEU A 67 -8.96 4.86 3.24
CA LEU A 67 -7.61 5.15 3.73
C LEU A 67 -7.60 5.65 5.19
N ASP A 68 -8.65 6.34 5.64
CA ASP A 68 -8.72 6.87 7.00
C ASP A 68 -8.92 5.74 8.02
N ALA A 69 -9.77 4.75 7.69
CA ALA A 69 -9.91 3.52 8.46
C ALA A 69 -8.59 2.73 8.54
N PHE A 70 -7.82 2.69 7.43
CA PHE A 70 -6.49 2.10 7.40
C PHE A 70 -5.51 2.81 8.35
N ASP A 71 -5.42 4.15 8.30
CA ASP A 71 -4.53 4.93 9.18
C ASP A 71 -4.93 4.81 10.65
N ALA A 72 -6.23 4.80 10.94
CA ALA A 72 -6.75 4.64 12.29
C ALA A 72 -6.35 3.29 12.92
N LEU A 73 -6.28 2.23 12.12
CA LEU A 73 -5.75 0.93 12.55
C LEU A 73 -4.23 0.93 12.65
N ALA A 74 -3.53 1.58 11.71
CA ALA A 74 -2.06 1.68 11.72
C ALA A 74 -1.53 2.32 13.01
N ARG A 75 -2.21 3.36 13.52
CA ARG A 75 -1.88 4.05 14.77
C ARG A 75 -2.03 3.20 16.04
N LYS A 76 -2.73 2.07 15.96
CA LYS A 76 -3.05 1.22 17.10
C LYS A 76 -2.40 -0.16 17.01
N THR A 77 -1.86 -0.51 15.85
CA THR A 77 -1.38 -1.88 15.58
C THR A 77 0.14 -1.94 15.66
N PRO A 78 0.71 -2.68 16.63
CA PRO A 78 2.15 -2.86 16.73
C PRO A 78 2.69 -3.78 15.63
N LEU A 79 3.89 -3.49 15.15
CA LEU A 79 4.63 -4.36 14.23
C LEU A 79 5.35 -5.45 15.03
N ILE A 80 4.82 -6.67 15.03
CA ILE A 80 5.33 -7.77 15.86
C ILE A 80 6.05 -8.87 15.10
N ALA A 81 5.87 -8.98 13.78
CA ALA A 81 6.67 -9.90 12.97
C ALA A 81 8.02 -9.28 12.61
N ASN A 82 9.11 -9.88 13.10
CA ASN A 82 10.47 -9.43 12.84
C ASN A 82 11.00 -9.94 11.50
N ILE A 83 10.30 -9.63 10.41
CA ILE A 83 10.64 -10.10 9.06
C ILE A 83 11.03 -8.94 8.14
N ARG A 84 11.87 -9.24 7.15
CA ARG A 84 12.25 -8.26 6.12
C ARG A 84 11.03 -7.76 5.35
N PRO A 85 11.02 -6.47 4.94
CA PRO A 85 12.15 -5.54 4.98
C PRO A 85 12.30 -4.72 6.26
N SER A 86 11.34 -4.77 7.20
CA SER A 86 11.36 -3.97 8.43
C SER A 86 12.12 -4.64 9.59
N GLY A 87 12.38 -5.95 9.48
CA GLY A 87 13.10 -6.76 10.47
C GLY A 87 14.20 -7.61 9.85
N ASN A 88 14.67 -8.61 10.60
CA ASN A 88 15.88 -9.36 10.27
C ASN A 88 15.62 -10.71 9.58
N TYR A 89 14.48 -11.35 9.84
CA TYR A 89 14.17 -12.72 9.44
C TYR A 89 13.38 -12.82 8.13
N LEU A 90 13.12 -14.05 7.68
CA LEU A 90 12.36 -14.37 6.47
C LEU A 90 11.05 -15.09 6.81
N MET A 91 10.23 -15.36 5.78
CA MET A 91 8.92 -16.02 5.94
C MET A 91 9.01 -17.45 6.49
N GLU A 92 10.11 -18.16 6.22
CA GLU A 92 10.34 -19.49 6.78
C GLU A 92 10.50 -19.44 8.30
N ASP A 93 11.27 -18.48 8.81
CA ASP A 93 11.43 -18.25 10.24
C ASP A 93 10.09 -17.92 10.90
N LEU A 94 9.29 -17.04 10.28
CA LEU A 94 7.95 -16.70 10.76
C LEU A 94 7.07 -17.94 10.88
N TYR A 95 7.12 -18.81 9.87
CA TYR A 95 6.35 -20.04 9.86
C TYR A 95 6.77 -20.99 11.00
N TYR A 96 8.07 -21.22 11.20
CA TYR A 96 8.57 -22.05 12.30
C TYR A 96 8.34 -21.44 13.68
N ALA A 97 8.31 -20.10 13.79
CA ALA A 97 8.00 -19.41 15.03
C ALA A 97 6.52 -19.55 15.47
N GLY A 98 5.66 -20.12 14.63
CA GLY A 98 4.23 -20.33 14.89
C GLY A 98 3.30 -19.77 13.81
N GLY A 99 3.87 -19.03 12.84
CA GLY A 99 3.17 -18.49 11.68
C GLY A 99 2.08 -17.47 12.03
N LEU A 100 1.22 -17.22 11.04
CA LEU A 100 0.16 -16.22 11.16
C LEU A 100 -0.81 -16.51 12.33
N ARG A 101 -1.08 -17.78 12.65
CA ARG A 101 -1.96 -18.11 13.78
C ARG A 101 -1.40 -17.62 15.11
N ALA A 102 -0.08 -17.75 15.32
CA ALA A 102 0.57 -17.25 16.54
C ALA A 102 0.57 -15.71 16.58
N VAL A 103 0.83 -15.05 15.44
CA VAL A 103 0.70 -13.59 15.30
C VAL A 103 -0.71 -13.12 15.66
N LEU A 104 -1.75 -13.72 15.07
CA LEU A 104 -3.16 -13.35 15.33
C LEU A 104 -3.57 -13.61 16.77
N ASN A 105 -3.14 -14.72 17.36
CA ASN A 105 -3.43 -15.01 18.78
C ASN A 105 -2.80 -13.96 19.71
N ASN A 106 -1.59 -13.48 19.40
CA ASN A 106 -0.93 -12.41 20.13
C ASN A 106 -1.66 -11.06 19.99
N LEU A 107 -2.35 -10.84 18.87
CA LEU A 107 -3.13 -9.63 18.57
C LEU A 107 -4.60 -9.73 18.98
N ARG A 108 -5.01 -10.77 19.73
CA ARG A 108 -6.44 -11.07 20.01
C ARG A 108 -7.25 -9.86 20.48
N SER A 109 -6.67 -8.97 21.31
CA SER A 109 -7.34 -7.77 21.83
C SER A 109 -7.61 -6.68 20.79
N LEU A 110 -6.89 -6.71 19.66
CA LEU A 110 -7.05 -5.78 18.53
C LEU A 110 -7.92 -6.36 17.41
N LEU A 111 -8.24 -7.66 17.45
CA LEU A 111 -9.01 -8.36 16.45
C LEU A 111 -10.50 -8.45 16.83
N LYS A 112 -11.31 -8.82 15.86
CA LYS A 112 -12.71 -9.24 15.95
C LYS A 112 -12.74 -10.78 15.90
N PRO A 113 -12.53 -11.47 17.03
CA PRO A 113 -12.34 -12.92 17.04
C PRO A 113 -13.57 -13.70 16.56
N ASP A 114 -14.77 -13.14 16.70
CA ASP A 114 -16.03 -13.82 16.34
C ASP A 114 -16.35 -13.77 14.84
N ALA A 115 -15.51 -13.09 14.05
CA ALA A 115 -15.65 -13.06 12.59
C ALA A 115 -15.63 -14.48 12.01
N GLN A 116 -16.63 -14.80 11.18
CA GLN A 116 -16.76 -16.09 10.52
C GLN A 116 -15.62 -16.32 9.51
N THR A 117 -15.30 -17.59 9.28
CA THR A 117 -14.28 -17.98 8.30
C THR A 117 -14.75 -19.14 7.43
N VAL A 118 -14.02 -19.41 6.35
CA VAL A 118 -14.38 -20.42 5.34
C VAL A 118 -14.55 -21.84 5.88
N ASN A 119 -13.98 -22.17 7.05
CA ASN A 119 -14.07 -23.51 7.64
C ASN A 119 -15.23 -23.71 8.63
N GLY A 120 -16.17 -22.76 8.69
CA GLY A 120 -17.33 -22.80 9.58
C GLY A 120 -17.02 -22.47 11.04
N LYS A 121 -15.79 -22.04 11.33
CA LYS A 121 -15.37 -21.57 12.66
C LYS A 121 -15.13 -20.08 12.64
N THR A 122 -15.18 -19.47 13.82
CA THR A 122 -14.73 -18.10 14.05
C THR A 122 -13.21 -17.99 13.89
N LEU A 123 -12.72 -16.79 13.61
CA LEU A 123 -11.29 -16.51 13.53
C LEU A 123 -10.58 -16.86 14.86
N GLY A 124 -11.23 -16.54 15.98
CA GLY A 124 -10.75 -16.79 17.34
C GLY A 124 -10.53 -18.27 17.64
N GLU A 125 -11.44 -19.13 17.21
CA GLU A 125 -11.27 -20.59 17.31
C GLU A 125 -10.13 -21.10 16.44
N ASN A 126 -9.95 -20.50 15.25
CA ASN A 126 -8.89 -20.90 14.33
C ASN A 126 -7.49 -20.60 14.86
N PHE A 127 -7.28 -19.49 15.57
CA PHE A 127 -5.99 -19.21 16.20
C PHE A 127 -5.89 -19.65 17.67
N ALA A 128 -6.96 -20.21 18.25
CA ALA A 128 -6.94 -20.70 19.62
C ALA A 128 -5.82 -21.74 19.83
N GLY A 129 -5.08 -21.58 20.93
CA GLY A 129 -3.96 -22.46 21.29
C GLY A 129 -2.71 -22.34 20.41
N ALA A 130 -2.68 -21.42 19.44
CA ALA A 130 -1.47 -21.15 18.67
C ALA A 130 -0.36 -20.61 19.59
N LYS A 131 0.83 -21.21 19.49
CA LYS A 131 2.00 -20.89 20.33
C LYS A 131 3.04 -20.13 19.53
N ILE A 132 3.72 -19.21 20.21
CA ILE A 132 4.95 -18.60 19.72
C ILE A 132 6.11 -19.51 20.15
N PHE A 133 6.88 -20.01 19.19
CA PHE A 133 8.04 -20.88 19.42
C PHE A 133 9.36 -20.11 19.40
N ASN A 134 9.36 -18.91 18.81
CA ASN A 134 10.50 -18.00 18.80
C ASN A 134 9.99 -16.56 18.95
N ASP A 135 10.23 -15.97 20.12
CA ASP A 135 9.73 -14.65 20.51
C ASP A 135 10.56 -13.49 19.94
N ASP A 136 11.72 -13.75 19.32
CA ASP A 136 12.44 -12.72 18.55
C ASP A 136 11.88 -12.57 17.13
N VAL A 137 11.30 -13.65 16.57
CA VAL A 137 10.64 -13.66 15.26
C VAL A 137 9.20 -13.15 15.35
N ILE A 138 8.43 -13.64 16.34
CA ILE A 138 7.08 -13.13 16.65
C ILE A 138 7.13 -12.49 18.04
N ARG A 139 7.29 -11.17 18.07
CA ARG A 139 7.51 -10.42 19.30
C ARG A 139 6.21 -10.21 20.08
N SER A 140 6.32 -10.05 21.40
CA SER A 140 5.20 -9.60 22.23
C SER A 140 4.82 -8.15 21.92
N LEU A 141 3.61 -7.73 22.31
CA LEU A 141 3.13 -6.37 22.03
C LEU A 141 4.00 -5.28 22.67
N ASP A 142 4.55 -5.55 23.86
CA ASP A 142 5.45 -4.65 24.61
C ASP A 142 6.89 -4.64 24.08
N ARG A 143 7.27 -5.62 23.26
CA ARG A 143 8.59 -5.72 22.59
C ARG A 143 8.51 -5.61 21.07
N ALA A 144 7.40 -5.06 20.55
CA ALA A 144 7.19 -4.88 19.11
C ALA A 144 8.37 -4.13 18.45
N LEU A 145 8.63 -4.38 17.16
CA LEU A 145 9.63 -3.63 16.39
C LEU A 145 9.33 -2.12 16.40
N VAL A 146 8.05 -1.79 16.20
CA VAL A 146 7.50 -0.46 16.46
C VAL A 146 6.15 -0.62 17.16
N PRO A 147 5.80 0.28 18.10
CA PRO A 147 4.55 0.18 18.85
C PRO A 147 3.30 0.47 18.01
N SER A 148 3.46 1.19 16.90
CA SER A 148 2.41 1.53 15.93
C SER A 148 3.05 2.07 14.64
N ASP A 149 2.23 2.49 13.68
CA ASP A 149 2.65 3.21 12.47
C ASP A 149 3.56 2.37 11.55
N SER A 150 3.26 1.08 11.41
CA SER A 150 3.92 0.24 10.41
C SER A 150 3.60 0.65 8.97
N LEU A 151 2.51 1.39 8.78
CA LEU A 151 2.13 2.13 7.58
C LEU A 151 1.56 3.48 8.03
N ALA A 152 1.70 4.51 7.20
CA ALA A 152 1.09 5.82 7.45
C ALA A 152 0.40 6.32 6.19
N VAL A 153 -0.83 6.84 6.34
CA VAL A 153 -1.53 7.54 5.26
C VAL A 153 -1.25 9.04 5.41
N LEU A 154 -0.67 9.64 4.38
CA LEU A 154 -0.34 11.05 4.33
C LEU A 154 -1.43 11.81 3.56
N ARG A 155 -1.76 13.01 4.03
CA ARG A 155 -2.64 13.95 3.33
C ARG A 155 -1.99 15.33 3.25
N GLY A 156 -2.47 16.16 2.35
CA GLY A 156 -2.03 17.54 2.21
C GLY A 156 -2.27 18.04 0.79
N ASN A 157 -1.84 19.26 0.50
CA ASN A 157 -2.08 19.84 -0.83
C ASN A 157 -1.37 19.07 -1.96
N LEU A 158 -0.33 18.28 -1.67
CA LEU A 158 0.34 17.44 -2.67
C LEU A 158 -0.37 16.10 -2.91
N ALA A 159 -1.09 15.57 -1.92
CA ALA A 159 -1.82 14.31 -1.98
C ALA A 159 -3.19 14.46 -1.28
N PRO A 160 -4.14 15.18 -1.90
CA PRO A 160 -5.40 15.50 -1.26
C PRO A 160 -6.25 14.26 -0.97
N ASP A 161 -6.25 13.28 -1.89
CA ASP A 161 -7.02 12.03 -1.72
C ASP A 161 -6.23 10.98 -0.93
N GLY A 162 -4.92 11.20 -0.79
CA GLY A 162 -4.04 10.44 0.10
C GLY A 162 -2.79 9.92 -0.60
N ALA A 163 -1.82 9.52 0.21
CA ALA A 163 -0.63 8.78 -0.19
C ALA A 163 -0.23 7.85 0.95
N VAL A 164 0.62 6.85 0.69
CA VAL A 164 1.08 5.91 1.74
C VAL A 164 2.60 5.87 1.83
N ILE A 165 3.10 5.66 3.04
CA ILE A 165 4.52 5.38 3.33
C ILE A 165 4.61 4.24 4.34
N LYS A 166 5.74 3.52 4.36
CA LYS A 166 6.06 2.47 5.33
C LYS A 166 7.17 2.96 6.29
N PRO A 167 6.84 3.65 7.40
CA PRO A 167 7.83 4.33 8.24
C PRO A 167 8.95 3.43 8.79
N PRO A 168 8.70 2.18 9.24
CA PRO A 168 9.76 1.32 9.77
C PRO A 168 10.80 0.88 8.74
N ALA A 169 10.50 1.03 7.44
CA ALA A 169 11.45 0.73 6.38
C ALA A 169 12.25 1.96 5.92
N ALA A 170 11.98 3.14 6.49
CA ALA A 170 12.66 4.39 6.20
C ALA A 170 13.61 4.78 7.34
N GLU A 171 14.70 5.49 7.02
CA GLU A 171 15.55 6.07 8.06
C GLU A 171 14.76 7.07 8.92
N THR A 172 14.83 6.95 10.25
CA THR A 172 14.02 7.75 11.19
C THR A 172 14.17 9.26 10.99
N GLN A 173 15.38 9.72 10.62
CA GLN A 173 15.65 11.13 10.34
C GLN A 173 14.84 11.69 9.16
N LEU A 174 14.36 10.84 8.25
CA LEU A 174 13.55 11.23 7.10
C LEU A 174 12.04 11.24 7.40
N HIS A 175 11.62 10.83 8.61
CA HIS A 175 10.20 10.89 9.01
C HIS A 175 9.69 12.34 9.09
N ARG A 176 10.59 13.30 9.28
CA ARG A 176 10.35 14.73 9.11
C ARG A 176 11.43 15.29 8.20
N HIS A 177 11.06 15.59 6.97
CA HIS A 177 12.01 16.02 5.96
C HIS A 177 11.45 17.17 5.14
N LYS A 178 12.28 18.18 4.89
CA LYS A 178 11.94 19.32 4.02
C LYS A 178 13.06 19.54 3.04
N GLY A 179 12.76 19.41 1.76
CA GLY A 179 13.78 19.38 0.71
C GLY A 179 13.32 19.97 -0.61
N ARG A 180 14.29 20.27 -1.47
CA ARG A 180 14.04 20.76 -2.84
C ARG A 180 13.70 19.59 -3.76
N ALA A 181 12.63 19.73 -4.54
CA ALA A 181 12.20 18.72 -5.49
C ALA A 181 13.20 18.58 -6.64
N VAL A 182 13.53 17.33 -6.98
CA VAL A 182 14.19 16.93 -8.22
C VAL A 182 13.19 16.07 -8.97
N VAL A 183 12.63 16.62 -10.04
CA VAL A 183 11.42 16.12 -10.70
C VAL A 183 11.78 15.37 -11.97
N PHE A 184 11.18 14.19 -12.13
CA PHE A 184 11.22 13.40 -13.34
C PHE A 184 9.82 13.31 -13.95
N ALA A 185 9.73 13.63 -15.24
CA ALA A 185 8.46 13.70 -15.97
C ALA A 185 7.81 12.32 -16.16
N ASP A 186 8.64 11.29 -16.32
CA ASP A 186 8.26 9.89 -16.37
C ASP A 186 9.48 8.99 -16.10
N TYR A 187 9.29 7.67 -16.19
CA TYR A 187 10.37 6.71 -15.92
C TYR A 187 11.52 6.79 -16.91
N ASN A 188 11.26 7.10 -18.18
CA ASN A 188 12.32 7.19 -19.20
C ASN A 188 13.18 8.43 -18.96
N ASP A 189 12.55 9.56 -18.61
CA ASP A 189 13.24 10.78 -18.20
C ASP A 189 14.11 10.55 -16.96
N MET A 190 13.59 9.84 -15.94
CA MET A 190 14.38 9.43 -14.78
C MET A 190 15.58 8.56 -15.16
N ALA A 191 15.37 7.52 -15.95
CA ALA A 191 16.43 6.61 -16.37
C ALA A 191 17.55 7.34 -17.15
N ALA A 192 17.20 8.37 -17.92
CA ALA A 192 18.15 9.18 -18.68
C ALA A 192 18.95 10.16 -17.80
N ARG A 193 18.35 10.70 -16.74
CA ARG A 193 18.93 11.83 -15.98
C ARG A 193 19.39 11.53 -14.55
N ILE A 194 18.89 10.48 -13.89
CA ILE A 194 19.12 10.27 -12.44
C ILE A 194 20.61 10.18 -12.06
N ASP A 195 21.42 9.60 -12.94
CA ASP A 195 22.86 9.41 -12.75
C ASP A 195 23.72 10.49 -13.41
N ALA A 196 23.10 11.55 -13.97
CA ALA A 196 23.83 12.62 -14.61
C ALA A 196 24.75 13.36 -13.60
N PRO A 197 26.04 13.57 -13.92
CA PRO A 197 26.97 14.22 -13.01
C PRO A 197 26.51 15.62 -12.57
N ASP A 198 25.89 16.35 -13.48
CA ASP A 198 25.40 17.72 -13.35
C ASP A 198 23.97 17.85 -12.78
N LEU A 199 23.25 16.74 -12.58
CA LEU A 199 21.92 16.76 -11.95
C LEU A 199 21.99 17.50 -10.59
N PRO A 200 21.26 18.60 -10.37
CA PRO A 200 21.34 19.37 -9.12
C PRO A 200 20.59 18.66 -7.98
N VAL A 201 21.15 17.54 -7.51
CA VAL A 201 20.59 16.69 -6.46
C VAL A 201 21.57 16.58 -5.29
N THR A 202 21.03 16.70 -4.08
CA THR A 202 21.76 16.54 -2.82
C THR A 202 21.08 15.46 -1.98
N LYS A 203 21.73 15.01 -0.90
CA LYS A 203 21.11 14.05 0.04
C LYS A 203 19.79 14.56 0.66
N ASP A 204 19.62 15.88 0.73
CA ASP A 204 18.45 16.54 1.32
C ASP A 204 17.36 16.84 0.28
N SER A 205 17.61 16.55 -1.00
CA SER A 205 16.62 16.70 -2.07
C SER A 205 15.48 15.68 -1.93
N VAL A 206 14.31 16.03 -2.47
CA VAL A 206 13.16 15.12 -2.60
C VAL A 206 13.06 14.69 -4.05
N ILE A 207 13.21 13.39 -4.33
CA ILE A 207 13.07 12.87 -5.69
C ILE A 207 11.58 12.67 -5.99
N VAL A 208 11.10 13.19 -7.11
CA VAL A 208 9.69 13.11 -7.52
C VAL A 208 9.58 12.44 -8.89
N LEU A 209 8.81 11.36 -8.99
CA LEU A 209 8.45 10.73 -10.26
C LEU A 209 6.97 10.96 -10.56
N LYS A 210 6.69 11.51 -11.74
CA LYS A 210 5.35 11.68 -12.30
C LYS A 210 5.00 10.52 -13.23
N HIS A 211 3.71 10.43 -13.59
CA HIS A 211 3.18 9.56 -14.62
C HIS A 211 3.48 8.07 -14.39
N ALA A 212 3.44 7.64 -13.13
CA ALA A 212 3.62 6.25 -12.73
C ALA A 212 2.36 5.68 -12.05
N GLY A 213 1.25 6.43 -12.05
CA GLY A 213 -0.05 6.01 -11.54
C GLY A 213 -0.79 4.98 -12.42
N PRO A 214 -2.04 4.65 -12.07
CA PRO A 214 -2.89 3.73 -12.83
C PRO A 214 -2.95 4.06 -14.31
N LEU A 215 -3.17 5.32 -14.68
CA LEU A 215 -3.25 5.75 -16.08
C LEU A 215 -1.90 6.18 -16.65
N GLY A 216 -1.05 6.79 -15.82
CA GLY A 216 0.26 7.31 -16.23
C GLY A 216 1.23 6.20 -16.61
N GLY A 217 1.33 5.17 -15.76
CA GLY A 217 2.27 4.06 -15.86
C GLY A 217 2.21 3.31 -17.18
N PRO A 218 1.03 2.88 -17.68
CA PRO A 218 -0.23 2.54 -17.01
C PRO A 218 -0.17 1.23 -16.18
N GLY A 219 -1.23 0.90 -15.44
CA GLY A 219 -1.29 -0.25 -14.53
C GLY A 219 -0.59 -0.03 -13.19
N MET A 220 -0.14 1.20 -12.91
CA MET A 220 0.52 1.60 -11.66
C MET A 220 1.72 0.69 -11.32
N PRO A 221 2.80 0.69 -12.12
CA PRO A 221 3.95 -0.20 -11.94
C PRO A 221 4.69 0.00 -10.61
N GLU A 222 5.50 -0.98 -10.22
CA GLU A 222 6.30 -0.95 -8.98
C GLU A 222 7.59 -0.12 -9.12
N TRP A 223 7.47 1.12 -9.61
CA TRP A 223 8.60 2.03 -9.82
C TRP A 223 8.87 2.97 -8.63
N GLY A 224 8.04 2.96 -7.59
CA GLY A 224 8.09 3.91 -6.48
C GLY A 224 9.28 3.76 -5.54
N GLN A 225 10.02 2.64 -5.59
CA GLN A 225 11.35 2.57 -4.97
C GLN A 225 12.40 3.19 -5.90
N LEU A 226 12.29 4.51 -6.08
CA LEU A 226 13.16 5.25 -7.00
C LEU A 226 14.64 5.08 -6.63
N PRO A 227 15.54 4.94 -7.63
CA PRO A 227 16.97 4.79 -7.38
C PRO A 227 17.56 6.03 -6.72
N ILE A 228 18.53 5.82 -5.83
CA ILE A 228 19.37 6.90 -5.31
C ILE A 228 20.47 7.16 -6.36
N PRO A 229 20.72 8.42 -6.76
CA PRO A 229 21.78 8.77 -7.70
C PRO A 229 23.12 8.14 -7.32
N LYS A 230 23.83 7.52 -8.28
CA LYS A 230 25.12 6.86 -8.02
C LYS A 230 26.13 7.74 -7.29
N LYS A 231 26.16 9.04 -7.59
CA LYS A 231 27.06 10.00 -6.91
C LYS A 231 26.76 10.16 -5.42
N LEU A 232 25.48 10.07 -5.01
CA LEU A 232 25.09 10.11 -3.61
C LEU A 232 25.33 8.76 -2.92
N LEU A 233 25.09 7.64 -3.63
CA LEU A 233 25.49 6.32 -3.14
C LEU A 233 26.99 6.25 -2.85
N ALA A 234 27.84 6.79 -3.72
CA ALA A 234 29.28 6.87 -3.53
C ALA A 234 29.68 7.73 -2.32
N GLN A 235 28.86 8.70 -1.93
CA GLN A 235 29.03 9.52 -0.73
C GLN A 235 28.48 8.87 0.55
N GLY A 236 27.97 7.64 0.46
CA GLY A 236 27.43 6.91 1.61
C GLY A 236 25.95 7.15 1.88
N VAL A 237 25.23 7.90 1.05
CA VAL A 237 23.77 8.06 1.18
C VAL A 237 23.10 6.71 0.89
N ARG A 238 22.17 6.28 1.74
CA ARG A 238 21.45 5.00 1.60
C ARG A 238 19.93 5.15 1.60
N ASP A 239 19.42 6.30 2.00
CA ASP A 239 18.01 6.65 1.91
C ASP A 239 17.83 8.13 1.55
N MET A 240 16.70 8.43 0.90
CA MET A 240 16.25 9.76 0.50
C MET A 240 14.72 9.74 0.39
N VAL A 241 14.08 10.89 0.64
CA VAL A 241 12.64 11.02 0.38
C VAL A 241 12.36 10.94 -1.11
N ARG A 242 11.50 10.00 -1.49
CA ARG A 242 11.11 9.69 -2.86
C ARG A 242 9.59 9.66 -2.95
N ILE A 243 9.01 10.38 -3.90
CA ILE A 243 7.56 10.56 -4.01
C ILE A 243 7.12 10.16 -5.42
N SER A 244 6.07 9.35 -5.50
CA SER A 244 5.46 9.00 -6.79
C SER A 244 3.99 8.61 -6.64
N ASP A 245 3.27 8.70 -7.75
CA ASP A 245 1.96 8.05 -7.92
C ASP A 245 2.07 6.54 -8.21
N ALA A 246 3.27 5.95 -8.10
CA ALA A 246 3.54 4.54 -8.35
C ALA A 246 3.25 3.63 -7.14
N ARG A 247 3.46 2.32 -7.35
CA ARG A 247 3.56 1.32 -6.29
C ARG A 247 5.03 0.97 -6.00
N MET A 248 5.27 0.14 -4.99
CA MET A 248 6.57 -0.50 -4.80
C MET A 248 6.39 -1.95 -4.38
N SER A 249 7.43 -2.77 -4.55
CA SER A 249 7.43 -4.15 -4.05
C SER A 249 7.30 -4.17 -2.52
N GLY A 250 6.62 -5.18 -1.98
CA GLY A 250 6.52 -5.39 -0.54
C GLY A 250 7.88 -5.58 0.15
N THR A 251 8.89 -6.04 -0.59
CA THR A 251 10.27 -6.24 -0.13
C THR A 251 11.13 -4.98 -0.17
N SER A 252 10.61 -3.87 -0.69
CA SER A 252 11.32 -2.60 -0.81
C SER A 252 11.48 -1.88 0.54
N TYR A 253 12.50 -1.02 0.60
CA TYR A 253 12.87 -0.18 1.74
C TYR A 253 13.13 1.28 1.33
N GLY A 254 13.17 2.12 2.35
CA GLY A 254 13.49 3.53 2.36
C GLY A 254 12.28 4.46 2.43
N ALA A 255 12.54 5.77 2.51
CA ALA A 255 11.54 6.83 2.63
C ALA A 255 10.77 7.08 1.33
N CYS A 256 9.98 6.10 0.89
CA CYS A 256 9.16 6.15 -0.32
C CYS A 256 7.70 6.49 0.02
N VAL A 257 7.24 7.65 -0.45
CA VAL A 257 5.82 8.01 -0.51
C VAL A 257 5.23 7.53 -1.83
N LEU A 258 4.16 6.76 -1.75
CA LEU A 258 3.58 6.00 -2.85
C LEU A 258 2.10 6.32 -2.98
N HIS A 259 1.52 5.89 -4.10
CA HIS A 259 0.06 5.93 -4.30
C HIS A 259 -0.51 7.34 -4.18
N VAL A 260 0.30 8.35 -4.49
CA VAL A 260 -0.15 9.75 -4.46
C VAL A 260 -1.39 9.88 -5.35
N ALA A 261 -2.50 10.24 -4.72
CA ALA A 261 -3.79 10.39 -5.36
C ALA A 261 -4.31 11.84 -5.20
N PRO A 262 -4.91 12.43 -6.26
CA PRO A 262 -4.99 11.92 -7.63
C PRO A 262 -3.61 11.79 -8.30
N GLU A 263 -3.47 10.83 -9.22
CA GLU A 263 -2.22 10.64 -9.96
C GLU A 263 -1.88 11.86 -10.84
N SER A 264 -0.62 12.00 -11.22
CA SER A 264 -0.17 13.17 -11.99
C SER A 264 -0.70 13.16 -13.43
N TRP A 265 -0.97 11.98 -13.99
CA TRP A 265 -1.45 11.83 -15.38
C TRP A 265 -2.83 12.46 -15.62
N ILE A 266 -3.65 12.56 -14.59
CA ILE A 266 -4.99 13.18 -14.65
C ILE A 266 -5.02 14.61 -14.06
N GLY A 267 -3.85 15.19 -13.79
CA GLY A 267 -3.75 16.57 -13.31
C GLY A 267 -3.86 16.72 -11.80
N GLY A 268 -3.61 15.65 -11.05
CA GLY A 268 -3.41 15.73 -9.60
C GLY A 268 -2.26 16.68 -9.23
N PRO A 269 -2.19 17.17 -7.98
CA PRO A 269 -1.19 18.18 -7.58
C PRO A 269 0.26 17.77 -7.86
N LEU A 270 0.58 16.46 -7.81
CA LEU A 270 1.89 15.93 -8.20
C LEU A 270 2.30 16.32 -9.63
N ALA A 271 1.34 16.49 -10.56
CA ALA A 271 1.60 16.94 -11.92
C ALA A 271 2.19 18.35 -12.00
N LEU A 272 1.90 19.19 -11.00
CA LEU A 272 2.22 20.62 -10.96
C LEU A 272 3.54 20.91 -10.24
N VAL A 273 4.19 19.89 -9.67
CA VAL A 273 5.50 20.04 -9.01
C VAL A 273 6.57 20.37 -10.04
N GLU A 274 7.39 21.38 -9.78
CA GLU A 274 8.51 21.79 -10.62
C GLU A 274 9.84 21.61 -9.87
N ASP A 275 10.95 21.49 -10.61
CA ASP A 275 12.29 21.42 -10.00
C ASP A 275 12.53 22.63 -9.09
N GLY A 276 13.09 22.38 -7.91
CA GLY A 276 13.39 23.42 -6.92
C GLY A 276 12.22 23.83 -6.02
N ASP A 277 11.00 23.35 -6.26
CA ASP A 277 9.90 23.50 -5.29
C ASP A 277 10.30 22.88 -3.94
N THR A 278 9.80 23.44 -2.83
CA THR A 278 10.05 22.85 -1.52
C THR A 278 8.90 21.90 -1.16
N ILE A 279 9.23 20.65 -0.83
CA ILE A 279 8.29 19.65 -0.34
C ILE A 279 8.63 19.31 1.10
N GLU A 280 7.61 19.19 1.94
CA GLU A 280 7.71 18.79 3.33
C GLU A 280 6.90 17.52 3.61
N LEU A 281 7.59 16.51 4.13
CA LEU A 281 7.04 15.27 4.65
C LEU A 281 7.09 15.33 6.17
N ASP A 282 5.95 15.17 6.84
CA ASP A 282 5.87 14.92 8.29
C ASP A 282 4.98 13.70 8.55
N VAL A 283 5.63 12.56 8.77
CA VAL A 283 4.96 11.27 9.02
C VAL A 283 4.20 11.29 10.36
N PRO A 284 4.75 11.78 11.48
CA PRO A 284 3.97 11.95 12.72
C PRO A 284 2.68 12.76 12.54
N ALA A 285 2.74 13.86 11.77
CA ALA A 285 1.59 14.72 11.52
C ALA A 285 0.66 14.23 10.40
N ARG A 286 1.06 13.18 9.65
CA ARG A 286 0.42 12.71 8.42
C ARG A 286 0.28 13.77 7.33
N THR A 287 1.25 14.68 7.24
CA THR A 287 1.21 15.76 6.26
C THR A 287 2.21 15.57 5.14
N LEU A 288 1.75 15.83 3.91
CA LEU A 288 2.58 15.93 2.71
C LEU A 288 2.27 17.25 2.00
N THR A 289 3.20 18.20 2.13
CA THR A 289 2.96 19.60 1.76
C THR A 289 3.90 20.04 0.64
N LEU A 290 3.33 20.59 -0.42
CA LEU A 290 4.04 21.35 -1.45
C LEU A 290 4.00 22.84 -1.08
N HIS A 291 5.15 23.44 -0.81
CA HIS A 291 5.27 24.85 -0.41
C HIS A 291 5.26 25.77 -1.63
N VAL A 292 4.11 25.81 -2.31
CA VAL A 292 3.82 26.69 -3.44
C VAL A 292 2.50 27.40 -3.14
N THR A 293 2.44 28.70 -3.40
CA THR A 293 1.21 29.48 -3.15
C THR A 293 0.05 28.99 -4.02
N GLU A 294 -1.18 29.09 -3.53
CA GLU A 294 -2.38 28.72 -4.29
C GLU A 294 -2.50 29.46 -5.63
N ALA A 295 -2.07 30.74 -5.68
CA ALA A 295 -2.06 31.52 -6.92
C ALA A 295 -1.14 30.90 -7.99
N GLU A 296 0.04 30.44 -7.57
CA GLU A 296 0.99 29.77 -8.46
C GLU A 296 0.50 28.37 -8.86
N LEU A 297 -0.06 27.60 -7.93
CA LEU A 297 -0.67 26.30 -8.26
C LEU A 297 -1.83 26.45 -9.24
N ALA A 298 -2.67 27.48 -9.08
CA ALA A 298 -3.75 27.79 -10.01
C ALA A 298 -3.21 28.14 -11.40
N ARG A 299 -2.13 28.96 -11.47
CA ARG A 299 -1.45 29.29 -12.73
C ARG A 299 -0.91 28.03 -13.42
N ARG A 300 -0.20 27.18 -12.69
CA ARG A 300 0.34 25.90 -13.21
C ARG A 300 -0.77 24.97 -13.67
N ARG A 301 -1.87 24.87 -12.92
CA ARG A 301 -3.04 24.06 -13.27
C ARG A 301 -3.71 24.55 -14.56
N ALA A 302 -3.84 25.86 -14.73
CA ALA A 302 -4.39 26.45 -15.95
C ALA A 302 -3.49 26.24 -17.18
N ALA A 303 -2.17 26.14 -16.97
CA ALA A 303 -1.20 25.84 -18.02
C ALA A 303 -1.01 24.33 -18.28
N TRP A 304 -1.49 23.46 -17.39
CA TRP A 304 -1.32 22.02 -17.50
C TRP A 304 -2.14 21.45 -18.66
N GLN A 305 -1.46 20.66 -19.50
CA GLN A 305 -2.09 19.98 -20.63
C GLN A 305 -2.18 18.50 -20.33
N ARG A 306 -3.40 17.96 -20.42
CA ARG A 306 -3.63 16.52 -20.26
C ARG A 306 -2.88 15.75 -21.36
N PRO A 307 -2.05 14.76 -21.01
CA PRO A 307 -1.39 13.92 -22.01
C PRO A 307 -2.40 13.20 -22.92
N ALA A 308 -2.01 12.95 -24.16
CA ALA A 308 -2.82 12.18 -25.10
C ALA A 308 -3.01 10.72 -24.59
N PRO A 309 -4.18 10.10 -24.82
CA PRO A 309 -4.40 8.70 -24.45
C PRO A 309 -3.36 7.78 -25.10
N ARG A 310 -2.74 6.89 -24.29
CA ARG A 310 -1.74 5.92 -24.77
C ARG A 310 -2.35 4.85 -25.69
N TYR A 311 -3.61 4.50 -25.47
CA TYR A 311 -4.32 3.46 -26.19
C TYR A 311 -5.63 4.00 -26.78
N ALA A 312 -5.83 3.82 -28.08
CA ALA A 312 -7.05 4.22 -28.76
C ALA A 312 -8.14 3.13 -28.82
N ARG A 313 -7.78 1.85 -28.56
CA ARG A 313 -8.70 0.71 -28.60
C ARG A 313 -8.23 -0.47 -27.73
N GLY A 314 -9.09 -1.47 -27.58
CA GLY A 314 -8.78 -2.72 -26.86
C GLY A 314 -8.78 -2.55 -25.34
N TYR A 315 -8.20 -3.52 -24.62
CA TYR A 315 -8.15 -3.51 -23.16
C TYR A 315 -7.54 -2.22 -22.59
N GLY A 316 -6.49 -1.69 -23.21
CA GLY A 316 -5.87 -0.44 -22.75
C GLY A 316 -6.81 0.77 -22.79
N ALA A 317 -7.74 0.84 -23.76
CA ALA A 317 -8.75 1.89 -23.81
C ALA A 317 -9.85 1.70 -22.76
N LEU A 318 -10.33 0.45 -22.59
CA LEU A 318 -11.29 0.10 -21.54
C LEU A 318 -10.70 0.41 -20.16
N PHE A 319 -9.48 -0.04 -19.89
CA PHE A 319 -8.76 0.23 -18.65
C PHE A 319 -8.65 1.73 -18.41
N ALA A 320 -8.25 2.51 -19.42
CA ALA A 320 -8.09 3.95 -19.27
C ALA A 320 -9.39 4.72 -19.00
N GLN A 321 -10.54 4.15 -19.41
CA GLN A 321 -11.86 4.76 -19.20
C GLN A 321 -12.43 4.43 -17.82
N HIS A 322 -12.14 3.25 -17.29
CA HIS A 322 -12.87 2.68 -16.15
C HIS A 322 -12.02 2.48 -14.88
N ILE A 323 -10.69 2.54 -14.96
CA ILE A 323 -9.83 2.34 -13.79
C ILE A 323 -10.00 3.49 -12.78
N THR A 324 -10.25 3.13 -11.53
CA THR A 324 -10.28 4.06 -10.39
C THR A 324 -8.86 4.37 -9.88
N GLN A 325 -8.75 5.34 -8.99
CA GLN A 325 -7.47 5.78 -8.42
C GLN A 325 -7.01 4.85 -7.28
N ALA A 326 -5.77 5.01 -6.83
CA ALA A 326 -5.18 4.14 -5.81
C ALA A 326 -5.87 4.21 -4.45
N ASN A 327 -6.41 5.38 -4.07
CA ASN A 327 -7.26 5.57 -2.89
C ASN A 327 -8.59 4.82 -2.97
N ASP A 328 -9.00 4.37 -4.17
CA ASP A 328 -10.22 3.62 -4.44
C ASP A 328 -9.94 2.15 -4.82
N GLY A 329 -8.69 1.70 -4.71
CA GLY A 329 -8.32 0.31 -4.93
C GLY A 329 -7.93 -0.07 -6.36
N CYS A 330 -7.79 0.89 -7.29
CA CYS A 330 -7.42 0.61 -8.68
C CYS A 330 -8.29 -0.48 -9.32
N ASP A 331 -9.61 -0.33 -9.23
CA ASP A 331 -10.59 -1.26 -9.75
C ASP A 331 -11.33 -0.66 -10.96
N PHE A 332 -12.06 -1.45 -11.71
CA PHE A 332 -13.00 -0.91 -12.68
C PHE A 332 -14.28 -0.45 -11.98
N ASP A 333 -14.66 0.80 -12.21
CA ASP A 333 -15.85 1.44 -11.65
C ASP A 333 -17.13 0.59 -11.84
N PHE A 334 -17.29 -0.04 -13.00
CA PHE A 334 -18.46 -0.88 -13.33
C PHE A 334 -18.42 -2.29 -12.74
N LEU A 335 -17.33 -2.69 -12.07
CA LEU A 335 -17.20 -3.99 -11.42
C LEU A 335 -17.39 -3.95 -9.90
N GLU A 336 -17.55 -2.76 -9.30
CA GLU A 336 -17.85 -2.59 -7.88
C GLU A 336 -19.17 -3.26 -7.47
N ALA A 337 -19.42 -3.38 -6.15
CA ALA A 337 -20.64 -4.00 -5.65
C ALA A 337 -21.88 -3.32 -6.25
N GLY A 338 -22.73 -4.14 -6.88
CA GLY A 338 -23.96 -3.70 -7.52
C GLY A 338 -25.15 -4.56 -7.13
N ARG A 339 -26.25 -4.41 -7.87
CA ARG A 339 -27.42 -5.28 -7.70
C ARG A 339 -27.02 -6.73 -7.95
N LYS A 340 -27.54 -7.65 -7.13
CA LYS A 340 -27.41 -9.09 -7.37
C LYS A 340 -27.88 -9.42 -8.79
N ILE A 341 -27.00 -10.07 -9.55
CA ILE A 341 -27.32 -10.59 -10.88
C ILE A 341 -28.10 -11.88 -10.66
N GLU A 342 -29.35 -11.92 -11.13
CA GLU A 342 -30.17 -13.13 -11.13
C GLU A 342 -29.64 -14.08 -12.22
N ASP A 343 -29.79 -15.38 -11.98
CA ASP A 343 -29.48 -16.37 -13.02
C ASP A 343 -30.33 -16.06 -14.26
N PRO A 344 -29.75 -16.22 -15.47
CA PRO A 344 -30.51 -16.00 -16.69
C PRO A 344 -31.75 -16.90 -16.70
N GLU A 345 -32.88 -16.35 -17.12
CA GLU A 345 -34.10 -17.14 -17.29
C GLU A 345 -33.81 -18.32 -18.24
N ILE A 346 -33.96 -19.54 -17.72
CA ILE A 346 -33.87 -20.75 -18.53
C ILE A 346 -35.29 -21.01 -19.04
N HIS A 347 -35.53 -20.69 -20.32
CA HIS A 347 -36.79 -20.99 -21.02
C HIS A 347 -36.75 -22.36 -21.70
#